data_AF-A0A523EEA9-F1
#
_entry.id   AF-A0A523EEA9-F1
#
_cell.length_a   1.000
_cell.length_b   1.000
_cell.length_c   1.000
_cell.angle_alpha   90.00
_cell.angle_beta   90.00
_cell.angle_gamma   90.00
#
_symmetry.space_group_name_H-M   'P 1'
#
loop_
_entity.id
_entity.type
_entity.pdbx_description
1 polymer ?
#
loop_
_entity_poly.entity_id
_entity_poly.type
_entity_poly.pdbx_seq_one_letter_code
_entity_poly.pdbx_strand_id
1 'polypeptide(L)'
;MRMRTHMARSGDRPRSSMLRTCALVIAGAAALIAGGCRREEPVALAPVARPVKILTVGAESSLDVREYPGRVSAVREAAVAFEVGGRIVELPVIEGQRGTLLAKLDARDFEAKLTAAKADRDAAEADYMRFKELLDKDAVSRRDFETRQRNFEVAKSRIDIAEKALEDTVLRAPFSGRVARKLVDEFQNVRALEEVENALTAFRLEQRRRNSLRVAVAATEQTVELVDIQYRSGLTNFQNVLEAQRSLFVRQDQLAASDGQVTRNLIALYKALGGGWDPATPDVTDESPGDGGH
;
A
#
# COMPACT_ATOMS: atom_id res chain seq x y z
N MET A 1 43.73 -39.20 28.73
CA MET A 1 44.03 -40.49 29.40
C MET A 1 45.30 -41.10 28.77
N ARG A 2 45.87 -42.16 29.34
CA ARG A 2 47.16 -42.81 28.93
C ARG A 2 47.22 -43.09 27.40
N MET A 3 48.32 -42.92 26.64
CA MET A 3 49.77 -43.19 26.82
C MET A 3 50.19 -44.65 26.52
N ARG A 4 51.22 -44.81 25.65
CA ARG A 4 52.06 -46.00 25.31
C ARG A 4 51.57 -47.06 24.29
N THR A 5 52.32 -47.14 23.19
CA THR A 5 53.06 -48.34 22.70
C THR A 5 54.49 -47.85 22.33
N HIS A 6 55.64 -48.54 22.54
CA HIS A 6 56.11 -49.93 22.28
C HIS A 6 56.37 -50.20 20.77
N MET A 7 57.50 -50.78 20.31
CA MET A 7 58.65 -51.38 21.03
C MET A 7 59.91 -51.66 20.14
N ALA A 8 61.14 -51.61 20.72
CA ALA A 8 62.41 -52.27 20.28
C ALA A 8 62.94 -51.93 18.85
N ARG A 9 64.11 -52.36 18.33
CA ARG A 9 65.35 -53.11 18.73
C ARG A 9 66.47 -52.58 17.76
N SER A 10 67.80 -52.63 17.91
CA SER A 10 68.82 -53.47 18.58
C SER A 10 70.04 -52.60 19.01
N GLY A 11 71.06 -53.04 19.76
CA GLY A 11 72.17 -53.94 19.36
C GLY A 11 73.13 -53.23 18.36
N ASP A 12 74.45 -53.05 18.60
CA ASP A 12 75.37 -53.79 19.51
C ASP A 12 76.54 -52.92 20.07
N ARG A 13 77.45 -53.53 20.85
CA ARG A 13 78.74 -53.03 21.42
C ARG A 13 79.93 -53.56 20.55
N PRO A 14 81.24 -53.56 20.94
CA PRO A 14 82.00 -52.99 22.08
C PRO A 14 83.12 -52.01 21.57
N ARG A 15 84.27 -51.65 22.20
CA ARG A 15 85.11 -52.15 23.33
C ARG A 15 85.80 -50.99 24.09
N SER A 16 86.54 -51.34 25.16
CA SER A 16 87.73 -50.69 25.78
C SER A 16 87.96 -49.16 25.62
N SER A 17 87.95 -48.29 26.64
CA SER A 17 88.51 -48.30 28.03
C SER A 17 89.97 -47.81 28.16
N MET A 18 90.16 -46.79 29.02
CA MET A 18 91.41 -46.37 29.67
C MET A 18 92.60 -45.94 28.79
N LEU A 19 92.86 -44.63 28.71
CA LEU A 19 94.02 -44.07 29.41
C LEU A 19 93.92 -42.55 29.70
N ARG A 20 93.85 -42.23 31.00
CA ARG A 20 94.49 -41.11 31.71
C ARG A 20 94.58 -39.72 31.06
N THR A 21 93.73 -38.82 31.56
CA THR A 21 94.18 -37.65 32.36
C THR A 21 95.65 -37.24 32.25
N CYS A 22 95.97 -36.27 31.38
CA CYS A 22 97.23 -35.49 31.49
C CYS A 22 97.20 -34.16 30.69
N ALA A 23 96.52 -34.10 29.54
CA ALA A 23 96.58 -32.96 28.61
C ALA A 23 95.72 -31.73 29.00
N LEU A 24 95.19 -31.65 30.24
CA LEU A 24 94.19 -30.65 30.65
C LEU A 24 94.74 -29.24 30.90
N VAL A 25 96.05 -29.02 30.68
CA VAL A 25 96.76 -27.76 31.02
C VAL A 25 97.13 -26.93 29.77
N ILE A 26 97.28 -27.55 28.60
CA ILE A 26 97.66 -26.85 27.35
C ILE A 26 96.47 -26.07 26.75
N ALA A 27 95.23 -26.42 27.14
CA ALA A 27 94.01 -25.77 26.67
C ALA A 27 93.82 -24.30 27.15
N GLY A 28 94.62 -23.82 28.11
CA GLY A 28 94.43 -22.49 28.71
C GLY A 28 95.07 -21.30 27.96
N ALA A 29 96.11 -21.53 27.14
CA ALA A 29 96.97 -20.46 26.63
C ALA A 29 96.70 -20.04 25.17
N ALA A 30 95.96 -20.83 24.38
CA ALA A 30 95.69 -20.54 22.97
C ALA A 30 94.50 -19.58 22.73
N ALA A 31 93.80 -19.16 23.79
CA ALA A 31 92.51 -18.45 23.69
C ALA A 31 92.60 -16.93 23.44
N LEU A 32 93.80 -16.36 23.31
CA LEU A 32 94.03 -14.90 23.34
C LEU A 32 94.41 -14.24 22.00
N ILE A 33 94.47 -14.99 20.89
CA ILE A 33 94.79 -14.45 19.54
C ILE A 33 93.63 -14.70 18.55
N ALA A 34 92.39 -14.59 19.03
CA ALA A 34 91.17 -14.81 18.23
C ALA A 34 90.15 -13.64 18.29
N GLY A 35 90.46 -12.54 18.99
CA GLY A 35 89.58 -11.38 19.17
C GLY A 35 89.41 -10.48 17.94
N GLY A 36 89.59 -10.99 16.72
CA GLY A 36 89.69 -10.21 15.48
C GLY A 36 88.47 -10.24 14.55
N CYS A 37 87.52 -11.16 14.75
CA CYS A 37 86.36 -11.30 13.87
C CYS A 37 85.08 -10.76 14.54
N ARG A 38 84.83 -9.45 14.40
CA ARG A 38 83.52 -8.86 14.71
C ARG A 38 82.51 -9.30 13.66
N ARG A 39 82.01 -10.53 13.80
CA ARG A 39 80.99 -11.11 12.92
C ARG A 39 79.66 -10.44 13.23
N GLU A 40 79.36 -9.39 12.48
CA GLU A 40 78.09 -8.70 12.52
C GLU A 40 77.01 -9.69 12.04
N GLU A 41 76.28 -10.28 12.99
CA GLU A 41 75.15 -11.14 12.67
C GLU A 41 74.12 -10.28 11.92
N PRO A 42 73.80 -10.59 10.65
CA PRO A 42 72.73 -9.88 9.99
C PRO A 42 71.47 -10.19 10.76
N VAL A 43 70.89 -9.17 11.41
CA VAL A 43 69.56 -9.27 12.00
C VAL A 43 68.63 -9.65 10.87
N ALA A 44 68.30 -10.93 10.78
CA ALA A 44 67.35 -11.43 9.82
C ALA A 44 66.01 -10.80 10.19
N LEU A 45 65.65 -9.71 9.52
CA LEU A 45 64.33 -9.11 9.66
C LEU A 45 63.33 -10.19 9.30
N ALA A 46 62.73 -10.81 10.33
CA ALA A 46 61.63 -11.72 10.17
C ALA A 46 60.61 -11.00 9.28
N PRO A 47 60.30 -11.51 8.08
CA PRO A 47 59.63 -10.73 7.06
C PRO A 47 58.28 -10.30 7.62
N VAL A 48 58.15 -9.00 7.89
CA VAL A 48 56.94 -8.43 8.48
C VAL A 48 55.85 -8.62 7.45
N ALA A 49 55.07 -9.68 7.62
CA ALA A 49 54.03 -10.12 6.71
C ALA A 49 52.87 -9.14 6.78
N ARG A 50 53.05 -7.97 6.14
CA ARG A 50 52.03 -6.93 5.99
C ARG A 50 50.88 -7.56 5.21
N PRO A 51 49.68 -7.73 5.80
CA PRO A 51 48.56 -8.37 5.12
C PRO A 51 48.05 -7.45 4.01
N VAL A 52 48.58 -7.62 2.80
CA VAL A 52 48.12 -6.94 1.61
C VAL A 52 46.83 -7.60 1.12
N LYS A 53 45.78 -6.79 0.92
CA LYS A 53 44.48 -7.28 0.45
C LYS A 53 44.55 -7.55 -1.06
N ILE A 54 45.05 -8.73 -1.42
CA ILE A 54 45.10 -9.19 -2.80
C ILE A 54 43.68 -9.42 -3.35
N LEU A 55 43.44 -9.00 -4.59
CA LEU A 55 42.34 -9.50 -5.40
C LEU A 55 42.92 -10.40 -6.49
N THR A 56 42.42 -11.63 -6.57
CA THR A 56 42.69 -12.51 -7.71
C THR A 56 41.73 -12.14 -8.83
N VAL A 57 42.25 -11.65 -9.96
CA VAL A 57 41.43 -11.34 -11.15
C VAL A 57 41.09 -12.65 -11.86
N GLY A 58 40.05 -13.33 -11.39
CA GLY A 58 39.41 -14.41 -12.13
C GLY A 58 38.55 -13.87 -13.26
N ALA A 59 38.52 -14.56 -14.39
CA ALA A 59 37.55 -14.31 -15.46
C ALA A 59 36.18 -14.92 -15.11
N GLU A 60 35.68 -14.63 -13.90
CA GLU A 60 34.30 -14.92 -13.57
C GLU A 60 33.42 -13.95 -14.35
N SER A 61 32.55 -14.48 -15.21
CA SER A 61 31.45 -13.71 -15.77
C SER A 61 30.45 -13.42 -14.66
N SER A 62 30.72 -12.39 -13.87
CA SER A 62 29.80 -11.86 -12.87
C SER A 62 28.53 -11.43 -13.59
N LEU A 63 27.49 -12.28 -13.49
CA LEU A 63 26.14 -11.86 -13.87
C LEU A 63 25.84 -10.60 -13.07
N ASP A 64 25.38 -9.56 -13.76
CA ASP A 64 25.02 -8.27 -13.16
C ASP A 64 23.74 -8.47 -12.32
N VAL A 65 23.91 -8.94 -11.08
CA VAL A 65 22.82 -9.19 -10.12
C VAL A 65 22.31 -7.84 -9.61
N ARG A 66 21.53 -7.18 -10.46
CA ARG A 66 20.87 -5.91 -10.15
C ARG A 66 19.72 -6.15 -9.18
N GLU A 67 19.97 -5.89 -7.90
CA GLU A 67 18.92 -5.82 -6.89
C GLU A 67 18.07 -4.57 -7.09
N TYR A 68 16.75 -4.74 -7.15
CA TYR A 68 15.78 -3.66 -7.24
C TYR A 68 14.90 -3.65 -5.99
N PRO A 69 14.71 -2.51 -5.29
CA PRO A 69 13.85 -2.43 -4.11
C PRO A 69 12.37 -2.52 -4.50
N GLY A 70 11.85 -3.75 -4.52
CA GLY A 70 10.45 -4.06 -4.79
C GLY A 70 9.53 -3.82 -3.58
N ARG A 71 8.25 -3.55 -3.85
CA ARG A 71 7.17 -3.61 -2.86
C ARG A 71 6.14 -4.62 -3.33
N VAL A 72 5.77 -5.56 -2.46
CA VAL A 72 4.67 -6.51 -2.73
C VAL A 72 3.33 -5.78 -2.58
N SER A 73 2.45 -5.93 -3.57
CA SER A 73 1.05 -5.48 -3.53
C SER A 73 0.12 -6.67 -3.82
N ALA A 74 -1.17 -6.51 -3.54
CA ALA A 74 -2.15 -7.49 -3.99
C ALA A 74 -2.23 -7.52 -5.53
N VAL A 75 -2.41 -8.71 -6.11
CA VAL A 75 -2.60 -8.87 -7.57
C VAL A 75 -3.97 -8.35 -8.02
N ARG A 76 -4.97 -8.41 -7.13
CA ARG A 76 -6.29 -7.79 -7.26
C ARG A 76 -6.74 -7.29 -5.90
N GLU A 77 -7.29 -6.10 -5.87
CA GLU A 77 -7.92 -5.45 -4.72
C GLU A 77 -9.26 -4.88 -5.21
N ALA A 78 -10.28 -4.90 -4.35
CA ALA A 78 -11.60 -4.35 -4.66
C ALA A 78 -12.23 -3.79 -3.39
N ALA A 79 -12.69 -2.54 -3.45
CA ALA A 79 -13.67 -2.04 -2.50
C ALA A 79 -15.02 -2.70 -2.79
N VAL A 80 -15.76 -3.09 -1.75
CA VAL A 80 -17.05 -3.78 -1.86
C VAL A 80 -18.02 -3.06 -0.93
N ALA A 81 -19.09 -2.52 -1.50
CA ALA A 81 -20.10 -1.71 -0.82
C ALA A 81 -21.51 -2.17 -1.24
N PHE A 82 -22.53 -1.82 -0.44
CA PHE A 82 -23.92 -2.15 -0.74
C PHE A 82 -24.48 -1.22 -1.81
N GLU A 83 -25.18 -1.74 -2.83
CA GLU A 83 -25.88 -0.90 -3.81
C GLU A 83 -27.10 -0.17 -3.20
N VAL A 84 -27.71 -0.76 -2.16
CA VAL A 84 -28.84 -0.19 -1.41
C VAL A 84 -28.41 0.35 -0.05
N GLY A 85 -29.01 1.47 0.35
CA GLY A 85 -28.78 2.06 1.68
C GLY A 85 -29.61 1.39 2.76
N GLY A 86 -29.00 1.14 3.92
CA GLY A 86 -29.69 0.58 5.09
C GLY A 86 -28.77 0.44 6.31
N ARG A 87 -29.34 -0.10 7.39
CA ARG A 87 -28.65 -0.42 8.64
C ARG A 87 -28.09 -1.83 8.60
N ILE A 88 -26.82 -2.01 8.99
CA ILE A 88 -26.19 -3.33 9.14
C ILE A 88 -26.78 -4.08 10.34
N VAL A 89 -27.16 -5.35 10.15
CA VAL A 89 -27.71 -6.24 11.19
C VAL A 89 -26.76 -7.39 11.53
N GLU A 90 -25.99 -7.89 10.56
CA GLU A 90 -24.99 -8.95 10.76
C GLU A 90 -23.68 -8.59 10.02
N LEU A 91 -22.54 -8.69 10.69
CA LEU A 91 -21.21 -8.43 10.10
C LEU A 91 -20.22 -9.58 10.43
N PRO A 92 -20.45 -10.81 9.91
CA PRO A 92 -19.80 -12.02 10.40
C PRO A 92 -18.31 -12.19 10.03
N VAL A 93 -17.68 -11.22 9.33
CA VAL A 93 -16.32 -11.38 8.80
C VAL A 93 -15.27 -10.61 9.60
N ILE A 94 -14.24 -11.34 10.00
CA ILE A 94 -13.04 -10.83 10.66
C ILE A 94 -11.95 -10.57 9.61
N GLU A 95 -11.15 -9.53 9.81
CA GLU A 95 -9.99 -9.22 8.95
C GLU A 95 -9.03 -10.42 8.79
N GLY A 96 -8.42 -10.55 7.62
CA GLY A 96 -7.53 -11.67 7.28
C GLY A 96 -8.24 -13.01 6.97
N GLN A 97 -9.51 -13.18 7.32
CA GLN A 97 -10.26 -14.39 6.96
C GLN A 97 -10.64 -14.44 5.47
N ARG A 98 -11.00 -15.65 5.02
CA ARG A 98 -11.69 -15.89 3.74
C ARG A 98 -13.19 -16.07 4.04
N GLY A 99 -14.04 -15.20 3.49
CA GLY A 99 -15.49 -15.26 3.66
C GLY A 99 -16.24 -14.98 2.35
N THR A 100 -17.43 -15.56 2.22
CA THR A 100 -18.29 -15.41 1.02
C THR A 100 -19.41 -14.39 1.26
N LEU A 101 -20.05 -14.44 2.43
CA LEU A 101 -20.89 -13.38 2.98
C LEU A 101 -19.98 -12.40 3.72
N LEU A 102 -20.14 -11.11 3.50
CA LEU A 102 -19.37 -10.05 4.16
C LEU A 102 -20.21 -9.35 5.24
N ALA A 103 -21.41 -8.91 4.88
CA ALA A 103 -22.31 -8.12 5.73
C ALA A 103 -23.77 -8.26 5.25
N LYS A 104 -24.74 -7.94 6.09
CA LYS A 104 -26.18 -8.00 5.77
C LYS A 104 -26.95 -6.84 6.40
N LEU A 105 -27.89 -6.28 5.64
CA LEU A 105 -28.76 -5.17 6.08
C LEU A 105 -30.10 -5.66 6.67
N ASP A 106 -30.82 -4.73 7.27
CA ASP A 106 -32.21 -4.91 7.71
C ASP A 106 -33.16 -5.04 6.49
N ALA A 107 -33.52 -6.27 6.14
CA ALA A 107 -34.25 -6.60 4.90
C ALA A 107 -35.74 -6.25 4.93
N ARG A 108 -36.34 -5.96 6.10
CA ARG A 108 -37.80 -5.91 6.29
C ARG A 108 -38.51 -4.90 5.38
N ASP A 109 -37.91 -3.73 5.15
CA ASP A 109 -38.46 -2.71 4.25
C ASP A 109 -38.39 -3.11 2.77
N PHE A 110 -37.48 -4.02 2.40
CA PHE A 110 -37.32 -4.55 1.05
C PHE A 110 -38.28 -5.73 0.83
N GLU A 111 -38.43 -6.62 1.81
CA GLU A 111 -39.44 -7.70 1.83
C GLU A 111 -40.86 -7.14 1.72
N ALA A 112 -41.17 -6.06 2.43
CA ALA A 112 -42.46 -5.37 2.35
C ALA A 112 -42.73 -4.78 0.95
N LYS A 113 -41.71 -4.14 0.33
CA LYS A 113 -41.81 -3.62 -1.05
C LYS A 113 -41.99 -4.74 -2.07
N LEU A 114 -41.29 -5.86 -1.91
CA LEU A 114 -41.44 -7.03 -2.76
C LEU A 114 -42.85 -7.65 -2.65
N THR A 115 -43.41 -7.70 -1.44
CA THR A 115 -44.77 -8.17 -1.20
C THR A 115 -45.80 -7.26 -1.88
N ALA A 116 -45.63 -5.93 -1.80
CA ALA A 116 -46.46 -4.96 -2.51
C ALA A 116 -46.35 -5.08 -4.04
N ALA A 117 -45.12 -5.20 -4.58
CA ALA A 117 -44.89 -5.37 -6.02
C ALA A 117 -45.50 -6.68 -6.57
N LYS A 118 -45.52 -7.74 -5.76
CA LYS A 118 -46.21 -9.00 -6.11
C LYS A 118 -47.72 -8.83 -6.15
N ALA A 119 -48.33 -8.16 -5.16
CA ALA A 119 -49.76 -7.85 -5.19
C ALA A 119 -50.16 -6.95 -6.39
N ASP A 120 -49.34 -5.94 -6.73
CA ASP A 120 -49.50 -5.10 -7.94
C ASP A 120 -49.52 -5.96 -9.22
N ARG A 121 -48.57 -6.89 -9.35
CA ARG A 121 -48.48 -7.81 -10.50
C ARG A 121 -49.69 -8.73 -10.57
N ASP A 122 -50.07 -9.35 -9.46
CA ASP A 122 -51.18 -10.32 -9.40
C ASP A 122 -52.51 -9.64 -9.81
N ALA A 123 -52.73 -8.40 -9.37
CA ALA A 123 -53.87 -7.59 -9.79
C ALA A 123 -53.82 -7.23 -11.30
N ALA A 124 -52.65 -6.82 -11.80
CA ALA A 124 -52.46 -6.52 -13.22
C ALA A 124 -52.59 -7.77 -14.13
N GLU A 125 -52.24 -8.96 -13.62
CA GLU A 125 -52.36 -10.23 -14.34
C GLU A 125 -53.83 -10.66 -14.46
N ALA A 126 -54.61 -10.55 -13.38
CA ALA A 126 -56.06 -10.77 -13.42
C ALA A 126 -56.77 -9.80 -14.38
N ASP A 127 -56.26 -8.57 -14.51
CA ASP A 127 -56.70 -7.58 -15.50
C ASP A 127 -56.33 -7.96 -16.94
N TYR A 128 -55.07 -8.36 -17.18
CA TYR A 128 -54.60 -8.83 -18.47
C TYR A 128 -55.36 -10.07 -18.96
N MET A 129 -55.50 -11.10 -18.12
CA MET A 129 -56.23 -12.32 -18.46
C MET A 129 -57.71 -12.05 -18.77
N ARG A 130 -58.37 -11.20 -17.97
CA ARG A 130 -59.77 -10.81 -18.21
C ARG A 130 -59.96 -10.06 -19.53
N PHE A 131 -59.03 -9.17 -19.88
CA PHE A 131 -59.09 -8.46 -21.17
C PHE A 131 -58.70 -9.34 -22.36
N LYS A 132 -57.83 -10.34 -22.16
CA LYS A 132 -57.53 -11.37 -23.18
C LYS A 132 -58.80 -12.15 -23.54
N GLU A 133 -59.48 -12.68 -22.53
CA GLU A 133 -60.74 -13.41 -22.69
C GLU A 133 -61.87 -12.60 -23.32
N LEU A 134 -61.85 -11.26 -23.18
CA LEU A 134 -62.81 -10.37 -23.84
C LEU A 134 -62.40 -10.07 -25.29
N LEU A 135 -61.10 -10.01 -25.59
CA LEU A 135 -60.61 -9.83 -26.96
C LEU A 135 -60.86 -11.07 -27.80
N ASP A 136 -60.69 -12.26 -27.23
CA ASP A 136 -61.03 -13.55 -27.85
C ASP A 136 -62.54 -13.72 -28.13
N LYS A 137 -63.38 -12.78 -27.65
CA LYS A 137 -64.84 -12.71 -27.83
C LYS A 137 -65.27 -11.42 -28.58
N ASP A 138 -64.33 -10.70 -29.20
CA ASP A 138 -64.51 -9.39 -29.87
C ASP A 138 -65.18 -8.29 -29.01
N ALA A 139 -65.17 -8.44 -27.68
CA ALA A 139 -65.89 -7.60 -26.73
C ALA A 139 -65.08 -6.38 -26.21
N VAL A 140 -63.86 -6.17 -26.71
CA VAL A 140 -62.96 -5.07 -26.28
C VAL A 140 -61.99 -4.68 -27.41
N SER A 141 -61.50 -3.44 -27.41
CA SER A 141 -60.56 -2.99 -28.44
C SER A 141 -59.13 -3.51 -28.20
N ARG A 142 -58.38 -3.70 -29.29
CA ARG A 142 -56.95 -4.08 -29.23
C ARG A 142 -56.12 -3.09 -28.41
N ARG A 143 -56.42 -1.78 -28.51
CA ARG A 143 -55.73 -0.71 -27.77
C ARG A 143 -55.88 -0.87 -26.25
N ASP A 144 -57.05 -1.30 -25.79
CA ASP A 144 -57.32 -1.49 -24.37
C ASP A 144 -56.65 -2.76 -23.84
N PHE A 145 -56.70 -3.85 -24.62
CA PHE A 145 -55.95 -5.07 -24.33
C PHE A 145 -54.44 -4.81 -24.24
N GLU A 146 -53.84 -4.16 -25.24
CA GLU A 146 -52.42 -3.76 -25.22
C GLU A 146 -52.08 -2.89 -24.00
N THR A 147 -53.02 -2.06 -23.54
CA THR A 147 -52.81 -1.21 -22.37
C THR A 147 -52.81 -2.03 -21.08
N ARG A 148 -53.66 -3.07 -20.96
CA ARG A 148 -53.59 -4.03 -19.84
C ARG A 148 -52.33 -4.89 -19.91
N GLN A 149 -51.91 -5.31 -21.10
CA GLN A 149 -50.62 -6.01 -21.30
C GLN A 149 -49.45 -5.15 -20.84
N ARG A 150 -49.32 -3.90 -21.32
CA ARG A 150 -48.27 -2.96 -20.88
C ARG A 150 -48.29 -2.72 -19.38
N ASN A 151 -49.47 -2.61 -18.76
CA ASN A 151 -49.59 -2.45 -17.31
C ASN A 151 -49.09 -3.69 -16.54
N PHE A 152 -49.39 -4.90 -17.03
CA PHE A 152 -48.87 -6.15 -16.47
C PHE A 152 -47.35 -6.29 -16.64
N GLU A 153 -46.81 -5.93 -17.81
CA GLU A 153 -45.36 -5.91 -18.06
C GLU A 153 -44.64 -4.93 -17.12
N VAL A 154 -45.18 -3.71 -16.93
CA VAL A 154 -44.66 -2.73 -15.95
C VAL A 154 -44.76 -3.25 -14.52
N ALA A 155 -45.86 -3.88 -14.13
CA ALA A 155 -46.03 -4.45 -12.79
C ALA A 155 -45.05 -5.62 -12.53
N LYS A 156 -44.80 -6.45 -13.55
CA LYS A 156 -43.74 -7.48 -13.48
C LYS A 156 -42.36 -6.86 -13.27
N SER A 157 -42.00 -5.81 -14.02
CA SER A 157 -40.71 -5.12 -13.83
C SER A 157 -40.53 -4.49 -12.44
N ARG A 158 -41.63 -4.17 -11.72
CA ARG A 158 -41.56 -3.76 -10.30
C ARG A 158 -41.12 -4.90 -9.38
N ILE A 159 -41.50 -6.15 -9.68
CA ILE A 159 -40.98 -7.33 -8.96
C ILE A 159 -39.48 -7.43 -9.21
N ASP A 160 -39.04 -7.41 -10.47
CA ASP A 160 -37.62 -7.57 -10.83
C ASP A 160 -36.73 -6.54 -10.09
N ILE A 161 -37.19 -5.29 -10.00
CA ILE A 161 -36.52 -4.21 -9.24
C ILE A 161 -36.53 -4.46 -7.72
N ALA A 162 -37.66 -4.93 -7.16
CA ALA A 162 -37.77 -5.20 -5.72
C ALA A 162 -37.01 -6.46 -5.29
N GLU A 163 -36.91 -7.48 -6.15
CA GLU A 163 -36.11 -8.68 -5.89
C GLU A 163 -34.61 -8.37 -5.96
N LYS A 164 -34.13 -7.60 -6.94
CA LYS A 164 -32.73 -7.16 -6.94
C LYS A 164 -32.41 -6.31 -5.71
N ALA A 165 -33.27 -5.33 -5.38
CA ALA A 165 -33.06 -4.49 -4.20
C ALA A 165 -33.07 -5.27 -2.88
N LEU A 166 -33.70 -6.45 -2.83
CA LEU A 166 -33.64 -7.39 -1.70
C LEU A 166 -32.36 -8.23 -1.73
N GLU A 167 -31.90 -8.72 -2.89
CA GLU A 167 -30.61 -9.40 -3.03
C GLU A 167 -29.43 -8.49 -2.64
N ASP A 168 -29.49 -7.22 -3.05
CA ASP A 168 -28.51 -6.17 -2.75
C ASP A 168 -28.37 -5.87 -1.24
N THR A 169 -29.28 -6.38 -0.38
CA THR A 169 -29.15 -6.31 1.09
C THR A 169 -28.10 -7.28 1.66
N VAL A 170 -27.57 -8.21 0.86
CA VAL A 170 -26.66 -9.28 1.29
C VAL A 170 -25.31 -9.13 0.59
N LEU A 171 -24.34 -8.47 1.25
CA LEU A 171 -23.04 -8.17 0.65
C LEU A 171 -22.18 -9.43 0.52
N ARG A 172 -21.79 -9.77 -0.71
CA ARG A 172 -20.97 -10.96 -1.01
C ARG A 172 -19.61 -10.58 -1.61
N ALA A 173 -18.61 -11.43 -1.41
CA ALA A 173 -17.29 -11.24 -2.00
C ALA A 173 -17.31 -11.57 -3.51
N PRO A 174 -16.94 -10.65 -4.42
CA PRO A 174 -16.99 -10.89 -5.88
C PRO A 174 -15.91 -11.87 -6.38
N PHE A 175 -14.91 -12.19 -5.54
CA PHE A 175 -13.94 -13.25 -5.79
C PHE A 175 -13.37 -13.79 -4.48
N SER A 176 -12.76 -14.97 -4.52
CA SER A 176 -12.11 -15.62 -3.38
C SER A 176 -10.83 -14.88 -2.96
N GLY A 177 -10.94 -13.97 -1.99
CA GLY A 177 -9.86 -13.18 -1.42
C GLY A 177 -9.64 -13.41 0.08
N ARG A 178 -8.92 -12.48 0.73
CA ARG A 178 -8.97 -12.24 2.18
C ARG A 178 -9.46 -10.81 2.38
N VAL A 179 -10.23 -10.53 3.44
CA VAL A 179 -10.58 -9.15 3.80
C VAL A 179 -9.35 -8.44 4.33
N ALA A 180 -8.93 -7.35 3.67
CA ALA A 180 -7.71 -6.62 3.99
C ALA A 180 -7.89 -5.67 5.19
N ARG A 181 -9.06 -5.02 5.28
CA ARG A 181 -9.50 -4.19 6.42
C ARG A 181 -11.02 -4.10 6.44
N LYS A 182 -11.59 -3.91 7.63
CA LYS A 182 -13.01 -3.59 7.85
C LYS A 182 -13.17 -2.07 7.85
N LEU A 183 -14.31 -1.60 7.31
CA LEU A 183 -14.60 -0.16 7.11
C LEU A 183 -15.80 0.32 7.93
N VAL A 184 -16.61 -0.62 8.43
CA VAL A 184 -17.92 -0.40 9.04
C VAL A 184 -18.07 -1.25 10.30
N ASP A 185 -18.90 -0.81 11.23
CA ASP A 185 -19.35 -1.56 12.41
C ASP A 185 -20.83 -1.92 12.34
N GLU A 186 -21.27 -2.85 13.18
CA GLU A 186 -22.66 -3.28 13.26
C GLU A 186 -23.58 -2.12 13.67
N PHE A 187 -24.84 -2.17 13.23
CA PHE A 187 -25.87 -1.14 13.46
C PHE A 187 -25.61 0.24 12.85
N GLN A 188 -24.49 0.47 12.15
CA GLN A 188 -24.26 1.70 11.39
C GLN A 188 -25.11 1.75 10.10
N ASN A 189 -25.38 2.97 9.62
CA ASN A 189 -26.08 3.24 8.35
C ASN A 189 -25.06 3.49 7.24
N VAL A 190 -25.05 2.63 6.21
CA VAL A 190 -23.93 2.52 5.25
C VAL A 190 -23.66 3.82 4.48
N ARG A 191 -24.69 4.49 3.95
CA ARG A 191 -24.52 5.64 3.05
C ARG A 191 -23.80 6.83 3.71
N ALA A 192 -24.13 7.14 4.96
CA ALA A 192 -23.48 8.22 5.70
C ALA A 192 -21.98 7.93 5.97
N LEU A 193 -21.61 6.65 6.11
CA LEU A 193 -20.23 6.24 6.36
C LEU A 193 -19.38 6.20 5.07
N GLU A 194 -19.98 5.79 3.94
CA GLU A 194 -19.32 5.83 2.63
C GLU A 194 -18.91 7.26 2.24
N GLU A 195 -19.77 8.26 2.48
CA GLU A 195 -19.44 9.68 2.24
C GLU A 195 -18.25 10.15 3.09
N VAL A 196 -18.22 9.79 4.38
CA VAL A 196 -17.12 10.10 5.31
C VAL A 196 -15.81 9.44 4.87
N GLU A 197 -15.83 8.14 4.54
CA GLU A 197 -14.62 7.40 4.11
C GLU A 197 -14.06 7.91 2.78
N ASN A 198 -14.93 8.24 1.82
CA ASN A 198 -14.52 8.83 0.54
C ASN A 198 -13.86 10.20 0.73
N ALA A 199 -14.49 11.10 1.49
CA ALA A 199 -13.93 12.43 1.80
C ALA A 199 -12.61 12.34 2.58
N LEU A 200 -12.54 11.45 3.57
CA LEU A 200 -11.35 11.21 4.39
C LEU A 200 -10.19 10.61 3.56
N THR A 201 -10.48 9.74 2.60
CA THR A 201 -9.50 9.16 1.69
C THR A 201 -8.98 10.20 0.70
N ALA A 202 -9.85 11.02 0.12
CA ALA A 202 -9.46 12.15 -0.74
C ALA A 202 -8.58 13.16 0.00
N PHE A 203 -8.93 13.53 1.24
CA PHE A 203 -8.13 14.41 2.09
C PHE A 203 -6.74 13.82 2.37
N ARG A 204 -6.67 12.55 2.80
CA ARG A 204 -5.39 11.85 3.08
C ARG A 204 -4.50 11.71 1.85
N LEU A 205 -5.06 11.48 0.67
CA LEU A 205 -4.31 11.37 -0.59
C LEU A 205 -3.72 12.72 -1.00
N GLU A 206 -4.53 13.78 -1.01
CA GLU A 206 -4.06 15.11 -1.41
C GLU A 206 -3.05 15.68 -0.40
N GLN A 207 -3.22 15.42 0.90
CA GLN A 207 -2.22 15.77 1.91
C GLN A 207 -0.85 15.09 1.69
N ARG A 208 -0.80 13.88 1.11
CA ARG A 208 0.45 13.24 0.69
C ARG A 208 1.03 13.90 -0.56
N ARG A 209 0.20 14.23 -1.55
CA ARG A 209 0.60 14.92 -2.79
C ARG A 209 1.19 16.31 -2.53
N ARG A 210 0.52 17.12 -1.72
CA ARG A 210 1.00 18.41 -1.20
C ARG A 210 2.37 18.29 -0.53
N ASN A 211 2.57 17.27 0.31
CA ASN A 211 3.85 17.02 0.96
C ASN A 211 4.97 16.63 -0.02
N SER A 212 4.69 15.82 -1.06
CA SER A 212 5.70 15.50 -2.08
C SER A 212 6.00 16.69 -3.00
N LEU A 213 5.00 17.52 -3.32
CA LEU A 213 5.17 18.76 -4.08
C LEU A 213 6.05 19.76 -3.32
N ARG A 214 5.88 19.92 -2.01
CA ARG A 214 6.74 20.77 -1.17
C ARG A 214 8.21 20.33 -1.19
N VAL A 215 8.49 19.03 -1.26
CA VAL A 215 9.87 18.51 -1.43
C VAL A 215 10.38 18.76 -2.85
N ALA A 216 9.54 18.61 -3.87
CA ALA A 216 9.91 18.88 -5.26
C ALA A 216 10.20 20.38 -5.52
N VAL A 217 9.45 21.30 -4.89
CA VAL A 217 9.72 22.74 -4.90
C VAL A 217 11.11 23.01 -4.31
N ALA A 218 11.40 22.55 -3.09
CA ALA A 218 12.70 22.78 -2.43
C ALA A 218 13.90 22.24 -3.23
N ALA A 219 13.77 21.08 -3.87
CA ALA A 219 14.81 20.54 -4.76
C ALA A 219 14.98 21.38 -6.06
N THR A 220 13.90 21.99 -6.55
CA THR A 220 13.94 22.88 -7.71
C THR A 220 14.52 24.25 -7.36
N GLU A 221 14.29 24.77 -6.15
CA GLU A 221 14.92 25.99 -5.62
C GLU A 221 16.45 25.84 -5.57
N GLN A 222 16.95 24.71 -5.03
CA GLN A 222 18.37 24.35 -5.07
C GLN A 222 18.93 24.24 -6.50
N THR A 223 18.10 23.83 -7.46
CA THR A 223 18.49 23.74 -8.88
C THR A 223 18.63 25.13 -9.50
N VAL A 224 17.72 26.06 -9.19
CA VAL A 224 17.82 27.46 -9.62
C VAL A 224 19.07 28.14 -9.04
N GLU A 225 19.35 27.92 -7.74
CA GLU A 225 20.56 28.44 -7.07
C GLU A 225 21.84 27.93 -7.76
N LEU A 226 21.95 26.61 -7.98
CA LEU A 226 23.12 26.01 -8.64
C LEU A 226 23.32 26.53 -10.07
N VAL A 227 22.25 26.71 -10.84
CA VAL A 227 22.31 27.18 -12.23
C VAL A 227 22.64 28.68 -12.30
N ASP A 228 22.18 29.51 -11.36
CA ASP A 228 22.60 30.91 -11.23
C ASP A 228 24.08 31.04 -10.84
N ILE A 229 24.57 30.20 -9.92
CA ILE A 229 26.01 30.13 -9.58
C ILE A 229 26.84 29.76 -10.82
N GLN A 230 26.42 28.75 -11.59
CA GLN A 230 27.09 28.36 -12.84
C GLN A 230 27.04 29.47 -13.90
N TYR A 231 25.95 30.24 -13.97
CA TYR A 231 25.81 31.34 -14.93
C TYR A 231 26.75 32.50 -14.57
N ARG A 232 26.81 32.89 -13.29
CA ARG A 232 27.73 33.92 -12.79
C ARG A 232 29.20 33.53 -12.93
N SER A 233 29.53 32.25 -12.88
CA SER A 233 30.88 31.75 -13.17
C SER A 233 31.17 31.49 -14.67
N GLY A 234 30.23 31.79 -15.57
CA GLY A 234 30.38 31.61 -17.02
C GLY A 234 30.35 30.15 -17.50
N LEU A 235 29.94 29.20 -16.65
CA LEU A 235 29.89 27.76 -16.95
C LEU A 235 28.58 27.31 -17.61
N THR A 236 27.55 28.16 -17.62
CA THR A 236 26.25 27.90 -18.27
C THR A 236 25.65 29.19 -18.83
N ASN A 237 24.61 29.09 -19.66
CA ASN A 237 23.96 30.24 -20.29
C ASN A 237 22.71 30.72 -19.52
N PHE A 238 22.25 31.94 -19.83
CA PHE A 238 21.06 32.51 -19.20
C PHE A 238 19.76 31.77 -19.54
N GLN A 239 19.70 31.05 -20.67
CA GLN A 239 18.53 30.24 -21.03
C GLN A 239 18.29 29.09 -20.04
N ASN A 240 19.36 28.48 -19.52
CA ASN A 240 19.26 27.46 -18.48
C ASN A 240 18.75 28.04 -17.15
N VAL A 241 19.10 29.29 -16.81
CA VAL A 241 18.55 30.01 -15.65
C VAL A 241 17.04 30.22 -15.82
N LEU A 242 16.61 30.70 -17.00
CA LEU A 242 15.19 30.92 -17.30
C LEU A 242 14.36 29.64 -17.25
N GLU A 243 14.86 28.52 -17.80
CA GLU A 243 14.13 27.25 -17.78
C GLU A 243 14.09 26.64 -16.36
N ALA A 244 15.15 26.80 -15.56
CA ALA A 244 15.14 26.41 -14.15
C ALA A 244 14.12 27.24 -13.34
N GLN A 245 14.07 28.56 -13.55
CA GLN A 245 13.08 29.45 -12.90
C GLN A 245 11.65 29.12 -13.35
N ARG A 246 11.43 28.85 -14.64
CA ARG A 246 10.14 28.42 -15.19
C ARG A 246 9.68 27.09 -14.58
N SER A 247 10.60 26.13 -14.47
CA SER A 247 10.34 24.86 -13.79
C SER A 247 9.93 25.07 -12.33
N LEU A 248 10.63 25.95 -11.59
CA LEU A 248 10.28 26.32 -10.23
C LEU A 248 8.87 26.91 -10.12
N PHE A 249 8.50 27.87 -10.96
CA PHE A 249 7.15 28.44 -10.97
C PHE A 249 6.07 27.39 -11.24
N VAL A 250 6.30 26.44 -12.16
CA VAL A 250 5.38 25.33 -12.41
C VAL A 250 5.26 24.38 -11.20
N ARG A 251 6.33 24.18 -10.41
CA ARG A 251 6.26 23.41 -9.15
C ARG A 251 5.52 24.16 -8.05
N GLN A 252 5.69 25.48 -7.95
CA GLN A 252 5.01 26.33 -6.97
C GLN A 252 3.51 26.43 -7.27
N ASP A 253 3.11 26.58 -8.55
CA ASP A 253 1.71 26.52 -8.99
C ASP A 253 1.06 25.16 -8.66
N GLN A 254 1.74 24.04 -8.96
CA GLN A 254 1.28 22.70 -8.59
C GLN A 254 1.05 22.56 -7.07
N LEU A 255 1.92 23.15 -6.25
CA LEU A 255 1.77 23.14 -4.79
C LEU A 255 0.57 23.99 -4.34
N ALA A 256 0.43 25.22 -4.84
CA ALA A 256 -0.69 26.11 -4.50
C ALA A 256 -2.05 25.51 -4.91
N ALA A 257 -2.13 24.88 -6.08
CA ALA A 257 -3.32 24.14 -6.52
C ALA A 257 -3.66 22.96 -5.58
N SER A 258 -2.63 22.29 -5.05
CA SER A 258 -2.77 21.19 -4.08
C SER A 258 -3.19 21.68 -2.69
N ASP A 259 -2.65 22.80 -2.19
CA ASP A 259 -3.10 23.46 -0.96
C ASP A 259 -4.60 23.84 -1.04
N GLY A 260 -5.03 24.38 -2.19
CA GLY A 260 -6.44 24.65 -2.47
C GLY A 260 -7.30 23.37 -2.50
N GLN A 261 -6.78 22.26 -3.02
CA GLN A 261 -7.50 20.98 -3.05
C GLN A 261 -7.57 20.31 -1.66
N VAL A 262 -6.54 20.42 -0.82
CA VAL A 262 -6.60 19.97 0.58
C VAL A 262 -7.71 20.72 1.33
N THR A 263 -7.84 22.03 1.11
CA THR A 263 -8.91 22.85 1.70
C THR A 263 -10.30 22.39 1.24
N ARG A 264 -10.50 22.14 -0.07
CA ARG A 264 -11.76 21.56 -0.60
C ARG A 264 -12.08 20.20 0.00
N ASN A 265 -11.10 19.30 0.08
CA ASN A 265 -11.29 17.96 0.65
C ASN A 265 -11.57 18.00 2.16
N LEU A 266 -11.02 18.98 2.89
CA LEU A 266 -11.29 19.21 4.31
C LEU A 266 -12.74 19.69 4.54
N ILE A 267 -13.24 20.60 3.70
CA ILE A 267 -14.64 21.05 3.75
C ILE A 267 -15.60 19.90 3.45
N ALA A 268 -15.29 19.08 2.43
CA ALA A 268 -16.06 17.87 2.12
C ALA A 268 -16.08 16.88 3.30
N LEU A 269 -14.93 16.68 3.97
CA LEU A 269 -14.84 15.83 5.16
C LEU A 269 -15.69 16.37 6.32
N TYR A 270 -15.66 17.67 6.61
CA TYR A 270 -16.51 18.25 7.66
C TYR A 270 -18.01 18.15 7.32
N LYS A 271 -18.40 18.37 6.05
CA LYS A 271 -19.79 18.20 5.59
C LYS A 271 -20.29 16.77 5.83
N ALA A 272 -19.49 15.77 5.49
CA ALA A 272 -19.81 14.36 5.71
C ALA A 272 -19.80 13.96 7.20
N LEU A 273 -18.88 14.51 8.00
CA LEU A 273 -18.70 14.13 9.40
C LEU A 273 -19.81 14.64 10.34
N GLY A 274 -20.46 15.76 10.02
CA GLY A 274 -21.44 16.34 10.95
C GLY A 274 -22.05 17.68 10.55
N GLY A 275 -22.50 17.87 9.32
CA GLY A 275 -23.28 19.06 9.00
C GLY A 275 -23.67 19.20 7.53
N GLY A 276 -24.90 18.83 7.19
CA GLY A 276 -25.54 19.23 5.95
C GLY A 276 -25.92 20.71 5.97
N TRP A 277 -24.93 21.61 5.81
CA TRP A 277 -25.22 23.01 5.47
C TRP A 277 -25.64 23.04 4.00
N ASP A 278 -26.94 23.22 3.78
CA ASP A 278 -27.55 23.35 2.47
C ASP A 278 -27.73 24.84 2.13
N PRO A 279 -27.02 25.38 1.13
CA PRO A 279 -27.17 26.78 0.73
C PRO A 279 -28.46 27.04 -0.07
N ALA A 280 -29.36 26.07 -0.22
CA ALA A 280 -30.54 26.12 -1.10
C ALA A 280 -31.88 26.42 -0.42
N THR A 281 -31.91 26.94 0.82
CA THR A 281 -33.11 27.59 1.38
C THR A 281 -32.89 29.09 1.52
N PRO A 282 -33.39 29.93 0.59
CA PRO A 282 -33.63 31.34 0.92
C PRO A 282 -34.69 31.38 2.03
N ASP A 283 -34.41 32.11 3.11
CA ASP A 283 -35.40 32.33 4.17
C ASP A 283 -36.45 33.31 3.65
N VAL A 284 -37.66 32.80 3.42
CA VAL A 284 -38.82 33.58 2.94
C VAL A 284 -39.93 33.51 4.00
N THR A 285 -39.58 33.84 5.24
CA THR A 285 -40.53 33.99 6.35
C THR A 285 -40.15 35.13 7.30
N ASP A 286 -40.26 36.38 6.82
CA ASP A 286 -40.57 37.53 7.69
C ASP A 286 -42.02 38.01 7.42
N GLU A 287 -42.98 37.12 7.68
CA GLU A 287 -44.36 37.54 7.93
C GLU A 287 -44.43 38.10 9.35
N SER A 288 -44.09 39.39 9.49
CA SER A 288 -44.10 40.10 10.77
C SER A 288 -45.49 40.06 11.44
N PRO A 289 -45.64 39.43 12.63
CA PRO A 289 -46.88 39.49 13.40
C PRO A 289 -47.00 40.85 14.07
N GLY A 290 -48.10 41.56 13.81
CA GLY A 290 -48.22 42.99 14.12
C GLY A 290 -48.33 43.37 15.60
N ASP A 291 -47.79 44.56 15.90
CA ASP A 291 -47.92 45.35 17.13
C ASP A 291 -47.91 46.85 16.70
N GLY A 292 -48.58 47.81 17.34
CA GLY A 292 -49.29 47.76 18.62
C GLY A 292 -50.09 49.02 18.96
N GLY A 293 -50.74 49.65 17.98
CA GLY A 293 -51.72 50.72 18.19
C GLY A 293 -51.19 52.16 18.35
N HIS A 294 -51.90 53.10 17.70
CA HIS A 294 -52.36 54.36 18.30
C HIS A 294 -53.51 54.97 17.50
#